data_AF-F0G5D0-F1
#
_entry.id   AF-F0G5D0-F1
#
_cell.length_a   1.000
_cell.length_b   1.000
_cell.length_c   1.000
_cell.angle_alpha   90.00
_cell.angle_beta   90.00
_cell.angle_gamma   90.00
#
_symmetry.space_group_name_H-M   'P 1'
#
loop_
_entity.id
_entity.type
_entity.pdbx_description
1 polymer ?
#
loop_
_entity_poly.entity_id
_entity_poly.type
_entity_poly.pdbx_seq_one_letter_code
_entity_poly.pdbx_strand_id
1 'polypeptide(L)'
;GMVVGHGRLDGRPVFVAAQEGRFMGGAFGEVHGAKLTGLLRAARECGTPVLILFDTGGVRLQEANAGELAIAEIMRALVEARTAGVPVIGLIGGRAGCYGGGGLLAACCSALAVSEQGRISVSGPEVIETNRGVEEFDAKDRALIWRTMGGKHRRLIGGADRYVADTPQAFRAAALELIGCAPTFDTAMLRAEQARLDTRVARFGACADALDVWRTLGANAPEAIPGMPDDAFIALADQLQELK
;
A
#
# COMPACT_ATOMS: atom_id res chain seq x y z
N GLY A 1 17.64 7.72 -3.23
CA GLY A 1 16.19 7.93 -3.31
C GLY A 1 15.40 7.46 -2.09
N MET A 2 15.96 7.51 -0.87
CA MET A 2 15.22 7.23 0.36
C MET A 2 15.80 8.08 1.49
N VAL A 3 14.94 8.79 2.19
CA VAL A 3 15.25 9.54 3.41
C VAL A 3 14.77 8.72 4.59
N VAL A 4 15.62 8.51 5.59
CA VAL A 4 15.25 7.81 6.83
C VAL A 4 15.64 8.68 8.01
N GLY A 5 14.84 8.62 9.08
CA GLY A 5 15.10 9.38 10.29
C GLY A 5 14.11 9.06 11.39
N HIS A 6 14.18 9.85 12.45
CA HIS A 6 13.27 9.78 13.60
C HIS A 6 12.77 11.18 13.94
N GLY A 7 11.61 11.26 14.56
CA GLY A 7 10.99 12.53 14.91
C GLY A 7 9.83 12.34 15.87
N ARG A 8 8.93 13.33 15.91
CA ARG A 8 7.71 13.27 16.70
C ARG A 8 6.49 13.60 15.86
N LEU A 9 5.45 12.77 15.97
CA LEU A 9 4.13 13.04 15.44
C LEU A 9 3.17 13.23 16.62
N ASP A 10 2.70 14.46 16.81
CA ASP A 10 1.83 14.82 17.93
C ASP A 10 2.44 14.48 19.31
N GLY A 11 3.73 14.80 19.45
CA GLY A 11 4.51 14.46 20.64
C GLY A 11 4.95 12.99 20.72
N ARG A 12 4.33 12.07 19.98
CA ARG A 12 4.69 10.64 19.98
C ARG A 12 5.95 10.40 19.15
N PRO A 13 6.96 9.66 19.65
CA PRO A 13 8.14 9.32 18.85
C PRO A 13 7.77 8.43 17.67
N VAL A 14 8.37 8.69 16.51
CA VAL A 14 8.18 7.89 15.30
C VAL A 14 9.50 7.76 14.52
N PHE A 15 9.69 6.63 13.87
CA PHE A 15 10.64 6.48 12.78
C PHE A 15 9.94 6.75 11.45
N VAL A 16 10.64 7.37 10.50
CA VAL A 16 10.09 7.71 9.19
C VAL A 16 11.05 7.28 8.10
N ALA A 17 10.52 6.60 7.09
CA ALA A 17 11.18 6.35 5.82
C ALA A 17 10.34 7.00 4.71
N ALA A 18 10.95 7.90 3.93
CA ALA A 18 10.30 8.60 2.84
C ALA A 18 11.03 8.38 1.53
N GLN A 19 10.32 7.81 0.57
CA GLN A 19 10.89 7.44 -0.71
C GLN A 19 10.79 8.58 -1.73
N GLU A 20 11.84 8.77 -2.53
CA GLU A 20 11.90 9.81 -3.56
C GLU A 20 11.62 9.20 -4.94
N GLY A 21 10.36 9.27 -5.39
CA GLY A 21 9.93 8.71 -6.67
C GLY A 21 10.58 9.36 -7.90
N ARG A 22 11.07 10.62 -7.81
CA ARG A 22 11.76 11.28 -8.93
C ARG A 22 13.17 10.74 -9.14
N PHE A 23 13.75 10.10 -8.12
CA PHE A 23 15.05 9.46 -8.22
C PHE A 23 14.88 8.02 -8.68
N MET A 24 15.09 7.78 -9.99
CA MET A 24 15.02 6.44 -10.60
C MET A 24 13.69 5.71 -10.32
N GLY A 25 12.56 6.44 -10.35
CA GLY A 25 11.24 5.86 -10.04
C GLY A 25 11.08 5.42 -8.58
N GLY A 26 11.93 5.91 -7.68
CA GLY A 26 12.00 5.46 -6.29
C GLY A 26 12.54 4.03 -6.14
N ALA A 27 13.11 3.44 -7.18
CA ALA A 27 13.36 2.01 -7.19
C ALA A 27 14.34 1.55 -6.08
N PHE A 28 14.04 0.39 -5.49
CA PHE A 28 14.84 -0.25 -4.45
C PHE A 28 16.17 -0.74 -5.04
N GLY A 29 17.26 -0.18 -4.53
CA GLY A 29 18.62 -0.70 -4.70
C GLY A 29 19.19 -1.17 -3.37
N GLU A 30 20.44 -1.59 -3.36
CA GLU A 30 21.14 -2.16 -2.20
C GLU A 30 21.12 -1.19 -1.00
N VAL A 31 21.70 0.00 -1.18
CA VAL A 31 21.77 1.02 -0.11
C VAL A 31 20.39 1.55 0.27
N HIS A 32 19.46 1.58 -0.69
CA HIS A 32 18.08 1.98 -0.44
C HIS A 32 17.45 1.03 0.58
N GLY A 33 17.46 -0.28 0.29
CA GLY A 33 16.83 -1.25 1.17
C GLY A 33 17.59 -1.45 2.48
N ALA A 34 18.93 -1.37 2.48
CA ALA A 34 19.72 -1.38 3.70
C ALA A 34 19.29 -0.28 4.70
N LYS A 35 18.98 0.94 4.21
CA LYS A 35 18.47 2.04 5.05
C LYS A 35 17.12 1.70 5.68
N LEU A 36 16.19 1.13 4.91
CA LEU A 36 14.86 0.79 5.41
C LEU A 36 14.92 -0.41 6.38
N THR A 37 15.70 -1.44 6.06
CA THR A 37 15.97 -2.58 6.94
C THR A 37 16.57 -2.13 8.27
N GLY A 38 17.58 -1.25 8.25
CA GLY A 38 18.19 -0.68 9.45
C GLY A 38 17.20 0.10 10.31
N LEU A 39 16.36 0.94 9.67
CA LEU A 39 15.32 1.70 10.37
C LEU A 39 14.27 0.79 11.03
N LEU A 40 13.83 -0.27 10.35
CA LEU A 40 12.89 -1.25 10.91
C LEU A 40 13.48 -2.01 12.12
N ARG A 41 14.76 -2.38 12.04
CA ARG A 41 15.47 -3.02 13.17
C ARG A 41 15.61 -2.07 14.36
N ALA A 42 15.99 -0.81 14.14
CA ALA A 42 16.06 0.20 15.19
C ALA A 42 14.69 0.44 15.83
N ALA A 43 13.63 0.52 15.01
CA ALA A 43 12.27 0.67 15.50
C ALA A 43 11.81 -0.49 16.38
N ARG A 44 12.16 -1.73 15.99
CA ARG A 44 11.94 -2.94 16.78
C ARG A 44 12.64 -2.86 18.14
N GLU A 45 13.91 -2.46 18.17
CA GLU A 45 14.68 -2.34 19.42
C GLU A 45 14.12 -1.26 20.35
N CYS A 46 13.64 -0.14 19.78
CA CYS A 46 13.08 0.97 20.54
C CYS A 46 11.57 0.84 20.84
N GLY A 47 10.88 -0.16 20.30
CA GLY A 47 9.41 -0.28 20.40
C GLY A 47 8.66 0.93 19.82
N THR A 48 9.21 1.57 18.79
CA THR A 48 8.72 2.86 18.27
C THR A 48 8.04 2.70 16.90
N PRO A 49 6.83 3.26 16.67
CA PRO A 49 6.13 3.13 15.40
C PRO A 49 6.93 3.62 14.19
N VAL A 50 6.68 3.02 13.03
CA VAL A 50 7.32 3.34 11.75
C VAL A 50 6.28 3.86 10.76
N LEU A 51 6.60 4.96 10.10
CA LEU A 51 5.87 5.49 8.95
C LEU A 51 6.71 5.29 7.69
N ILE A 52 6.15 4.61 6.68
CA ILE A 52 6.79 4.41 5.38
C ILE A 52 5.97 5.14 4.32
N LEU A 53 6.52 6.20 3.73
CA LEU A 53 5.92 6.93 2.63
C LEU A 53 6.41 6.28 1.33
N PHE A 54 5.57 5.42 0.76
CA PHE A 54 5.92 4.69 -0.47
C PHE A 54 5.68 5.56 -1.70
N ASP A 55 6.68 5.58 -2.57
CA ASP A 55 6.62 6.19 -3.91
C ASP A 55 7.59 5.45 -4.85
N THR A 56 7.23 4.21 -5.21
CA THR A 56 8.12 3.20 -5.80
C THR A 56 7.55 2.53 -7.06
N GLY A 57 8.38 2.42 -8.09
CA GLY A 57 8.18 1.55 -9.24
C GLY A 57 8.62 0.10 -9.03
N GLY A 58 9.22 -0.24 -7.88
CA GLY A 58 9.73 -1.58 -7.58
C GLY A 58 11.25 -1.65 -7.49
N VAL A 59 11.86 -2.71 -8.01
CA VAL A 59 13.31 -2.95 -7.93
C VAL A 59 14.06 -2.13 -8.98
N ARG A 60 15.22 -1.60 -8.60
CA ARG A 60 16.09 -0.84 -9.50
C ARG A 60 16.81 -1.80 -10.42
N LEU A 61 16.47 -1.78 -11.70
CA LEU A 61 17.01 -2.72 -12.70
C LEU A 61 18.55 -2.70 -12.76
N GLN A 62 19.17 -1.54 -12.52
CA GLN A 62 20.63 -1.37 -12.51
C GLN A 62 21.32 -2.12 -11.34
N GLU A 63 20.58 -2.45 -10.29
CA GLU A 63 21.05 -3.18 -9.11
C GLU A 63 20.28 -4.50 -8.90
N ALA A 64 19.55 -4.97 -9.92
CA ALA A 64 18.55 -6.06 -9.91
C ALA A 64 18.61 -7.01 -8.70
N ASN A 65 19.56 -7.95 -8.66
CA ASN A 65 19.65 -8.97 -7.61
C ASN A 65 19.87 -8.38 -6.21
N ALA A 66 20.64 -7.30 -6.10
CA ALA A 66 20.85 -6.63 -4.83
C ALA A 66 19.58 -5.90 -4.37
N GLY A 67 18.83 -5.29 -5.29
CA GLY A 67 17.53 -4.70 -5.00
C GLY A 67 16.48 -5.75 -4.60
N GLU A 68 16.44 -6.90 -5.26
CA GLU A 68 15.54 -8.01 -4.92
C GLU A 68 15.88 -8.63 -3.56
N LEU A 69 17.17 -8.87 -3.29
CA LEU A 69 17.64 -9.29 -1.97
C LEU A 69 17.22 -8.28 -0.90
N ALA A 70 17.35 -6.98 -1.19
CA ALA A 70 16.96 -5.93 -0.28
C ALA A 70 15.44 -5.94 0.03
N ILE A 71 14.57 -6.23 -0.94
CA ILE A 71 13.13 -6.43 -0.68
C ILE A 71 12.89 -7.57 0.31
N ALA A 72 13.57 -8.71 0.12
CA ALA A 72 13.44 -9.85 1.03
C ALA A 72 13.93 -9.51 2.46
N GLU A 73 15.04 -8.78 2.58
CA GLU A 73 15.56 -8.33 3.88
C GLU A 73 14.63 -7.33 4.57
N ILE A 74 14.06 -6.38 3.81
CA ILE A 74 13.08 -5.43 4.33
C ILE A 74 11.84 -6.19 4.82
N MET A 75 11.32 -7.12 4.02
CA MET A 75 10.12 -7.89 4.38
C MET A 75 10.33 -8.66 5.68
N ARG A 76 11.48 -9.31 5.84
CA ARG A 76 11.85 -9.99 7.08
C ARG A 76 11.93 -9.01 8.26
N ALA A 77 12.63 -7.89 8.11
CA ALA A 77 12.75 -6.90 9.19
C ALA A 77 11.39 -6.28 9.57
N LEU A 78 10.50 -6.08 8.60
CA LEU A 78 9.14 -5.60 8.80
C LEU A 78 8.33 -6.60 9.63
N VAL A 79 8.34 -7.87 9.24
CA VAL A 79 7.68 -8.96 9.98
C VAL A 79 8.23 -9.10 11.39
N GLU A 80 9.55 -9.04 11.57
CA GLU A 80 10.21 -9.08 12.88
C GLU A 80 9.78 -7.90 13.77
N ALA A 81 9.68 -6.68 13.21
CA ALA A 81 9.23 -5.51 13.94
C ALA A 81 7.76 -5.62 14.37
N ARG A 82 6.88 -6.05 13.45
CA ARG A 82 5.45 -6.26 13.75
C ARG A 82 5.23 -7.35 14.79
N THR A 83 5.97 -8.46 14.71
CA THR A 83 5.95 -9.53 15.72
C THR A 83 6.36 -9.01 17.09
N ALA A 84 7.26 -8.03 17.14
CA ALA A 84 7.66 -7.35 18.38
C ALA A 84 6.66 -6.28 18.87
N GLY A 85 5.50 -6.15 18.21
CA GLY A 85 4.46 -5.19 18.58
C GLY A 85 4.64 -3.79 18.02
N VAL A 86 5.58 -3.57 17.09
CA VAL A 86 5.79 -2.24 16.47
C VAL A 86 4.78 -2.00 15.35
N PRO A 87 3.95 -0.93 15.42
CA PRO A 87 3.10 -0.53 14.31
C PRO A 87 3.95 -0.03 13.14
N VAL A 88 3.75 -0.62 11.96
CA VAL A 88 4.36 -0.17 10.71
C VAL A 88 3.25 0.30 9.78
N ILE A 89 3.18 1.61 9.51
CA ILE A 89 2.11 2.23 8.72
C ILE A 89 2.65 2.65 7.36
N GLY A 90 1.99 2.22 6.28
CA GLY A 90 2.30 2.65 4.92
C GLY A 90 1.42 3.82 4.49
N LEU A 91 2.03 4.87 3.94
CA LEU A 91 1.35 6.07 3.43
C LEU A 91 1.62 6.17 1.92
N ILE A 92 0.56 6.18 1.11
CA ILE A 92 0.66 6.00 -0.34
C ILE A 92 -0.15 7.08 -1.07
N GLY A 93 0.53 8.15 -1.47
CA GLY A 93 -0.03 9.22 -2.31
C GLY A 93 0.94 9.68 -3.40
N GLY A 94 2.06 9.00 -3.56
CA GLY A 94 3.11 9.37 -4.52
C GLY A 94 2.77 9.07 -5.96
N ARG A 95 3.35 9.85 -6.89
CA ARG A 95 3.12 9.73 -8.34
C ARG A 95 3.72 8.46 -8.95
N ALA A 96 4.76 7.89 -8.38
CA ALA A 96 5.30 6.60 -8.85
C ALA A 96 4.41 5.43 -8.41
N GLY A 97 3.58 5.60 -7.38
CA GLY A 97 2.73 4.56 -6.82
C GLY A 97 3.50 3.62 -5.89
N CYS A 98 3.04 2.38 -5.75
CA CYS A 98 3.64 1.36 -4.92
C CYS A 98 3.60 0.01 -5.65
N TYR A 99 4.60 -0.21 -6.49
CA TYR A 99 4.70 -1.36 -7.39
C TYR A 99 5.80 -2.36 -6.98
N GLY A 100 5.78 -3.55 -7.57
CA GLY A 100 6.80 -4.59 -7.37
C GLY A 100 6.86 -5.08 -5.93
N GLY A 101 8.09 -5.28 -5.45
CA GLY A 101 8.35 -5.58 -4.04
C GLY A 101 7.75 -4.55 -3.07
N GLY A 102 7.60 -3.29 -3.48
CA GLY A 102 6.93 -2.26 -2.68
C GLY A 102 5.48 -2.59 -2.37
N GLY A 103 4.72 -3.09 -3.36
CA GLY A 103 3.34 -3.52 -3.17
C GLY A 103 3.22 -4.68 -2.18
N LEU A 104 4.18 -5.62 -2.20
CA LEU A 104 4.27 -6.70 -1.22
C LEU A 104 4.59 -6.18 0.18
N LEU A 105 5.55 -5.25 0.30
CA LEU A 105 5.90 -4.61 1.57
C LEU A 105 4.72 -3.83 2.16
N ALA A 106 3.96 -3.12 1.32
CA ALA A 106 2.75 -2.43 1.74
C ALA A 106 1.72 -3.42 2.29
N ALA A 107 1.49 -4.56 1.63
CA ALA A 107 0.60 -5.61 2.14
C ALA A 107 1.07 -6.22 3.48
N CYS A 108 2.38 -6.20 3.75
CA CYS A 108 2.94 -6.65 5.04
C CYS A 108 2.84 -5.60 6.15
N CYS A 109 2.51 -4.34 5.86
CA CYS A 109 2.35 -3.30 6.88
C CYS A 109 1.20 -3.60 7.85
N SER A 110 1.17 -2.93 8.99
CA SER A 110 0.10 -3.07 9.98
C SER A 110 -1.20 -2.45 9.47
N ALA A 111 -1.10 -1.31 8.79
CA ALA A 111 -2.20 -0.66 8.09
C ALA A 111 -1.69 0.30 7.00
N LEU A 112 -2.57 0.67 6.07
CA LEU A 112 -2.28 1.57 4.97
C LEU A 112 -3.25 2.75 4.90
N ALA A 113 -2.71 3.94 4.64
CA ALA A 113 -3.48 5.10 4.18
C ALA A 113 -3.11 5.40 2.73
N VAL A 114 -4.11 5.63 1.87
CA VAL A 114 -3.93 5.88 0.44
C VAL A 114 -4.73 7.11 -0.01
N SER A 115 -4.21 7.89 -0.95
CA SER A 115 -4.95 9.00 -1.59
C SER A 115 -5.34 8.65 -3.03
N GLU A 116 -6.05 9.57 -3.70
CA GLU A 116 -6.42 9.43 -5.12
C GLU A 116 -5.22 9.19 -6.06
N GLN A 117 -4.05 9.73 -5.71
CA GLN A 117 -2.83 9.57 -6.50
C GLN A 117 -2.17 8.19 -6.28
N GLY A 118 -2.46 7.56 -5.15
CA GLY A 118 -1.91 6.29 -4.76
C GLY A 118 -2.37 5.14 -5.66
N ARG A 119 -1.41 4.31 -6.08
CA ARG A 119 -1.65 3.03 -6.76
C ARG A 119 -0.83 1.97 -6.07
N ILE A 120 -1.38 0.79 -5.90
CA ILE A 120 -0.71 -0.35 -5.27
C ILE A 120 -0.88 -1.54 -6.19
N SER A 121 0.20 -2.25 -6.51
CA SER A 121 0.15 -3.49 -7.30
C SER A 121 1.49 -4.25 -7.18
N VAL A 122 1.52 -5.53 -7.53
CA VAL A 122 2.79 -6.24 -7.71
C VAL A 122 3.36 -5.91 -9.08
N SER A 123 2.59 -6.07 -10.15
CA SER A 123 3.04 -5.73 -11.51
C SER A 123 2.57 -4.34 -11.90
N GLY A 124 3.45 -3.58 -12.57
CA GLY A 124 3.09 -2.33 -13.22
C GLY A 124 2.31 -2.54 -14.52
N PRO A 125 1.55 -1.54 -14.99
CA PRO A 125 0.71 -1.64 -16.20
C PRO A 125 1.46 -2.18 -17.43
N GLU A 126 2.59 -1.58 -17.78
CA GLU A 126 3.39 -1.97 -18.96
C GLU A 126 3.92 -3.41 -18.86
N VAL A 127 4.21 -3.88 -17.65
CA VAL A 127 4.67 -5.25 -17.41
C VAL A 127 3.54 -6.26 -17.64
N ILE A 128 2.30 -5.92 -17.24
CA ILE A 128 1.13 -6.78 -17.49
C ILE A 128 0.85 -6.84 -18.99
N GLU A 129 0.75 -5.69 -19.65
CA GLU A 129 0.52 -5.62 -21.12
C GLU A 129 1.58 -6.42 -21.88
N THR A 130 2.86 -6.23 -21.56
CA THR A 130 3.96 -6.91 -22.26
C THR A 130 3.88 -8.43 -22.12
N ASN A 131 3.45 -8.94 -20.95
CA ASN A 131 3.44 -10.39 -20.66
C ASN A 131 2.10 -11.08 -20.99
N ARG A 132 0.99 -10.34 -21.02
CA ARG A 132 -0.36 -10.91 -21.21
C ARG A 132 -1.07 -10.40 -22.47
N GLY A 133 -0.59 -9.31 -23.07
CA GLY A 133 -1.20 -8.65 -24.21
C GLY A 133 -2.11 -7.48 -23.82
N VAL A 134 -2.31 -6.58 -24.77
CA VAL A 134 -3.14 -5.36 -24.62
C VAL A 134 -4.62 -5.68 -24.38
N GLU A 135 -5.12 -6.78 -24.93
CA GLU A 135 -6.51 -7.23 -24.73
C GLU A 135 -6.78 -7.62 -23.27
N GLU A 136 -5.75 -8.07 -22.54
CA GLU A 136 -5.87 -8.38 -21.10
C GLU A 136 -5.77 -7.09 -20.27
N PHE A 137 -4.81 -6.23 -20.60
CA PHE A 137 -4.58 -4.99 -19.86
C PHE A 137 -3.88 -3.95 -20.74
N ASP A 138 -4.60 -2.89 -21.13
CA ASP A 138 -4.03 -1.75 -21.86
C ASP A 138 -3.36 -0.77 -20.89
N ALA A 139 -2.02 -0.68 -20.93
CA ALA A 139 -1.24 0.23 -20.09
C ALA A 139 -1.41 1.71 -20.47
N LYS A 140 -2.08 2.02 -21.59
CA LYS A 140 -2.45 3.38 -21.99
C LYS A 140 -3.83 3.78 -21.48
N ASP A 141 -4.69 2.82 -21.12
CA ASP A 141 -5.97 3.10 -20.46
C ASP A 141 -5.73 3.53 -19.00
N ARG A 142 -5.62 4.84 -18.80
CA ARG A 142 -5.49 5.45 -17.48
C ARG A 142 -6.70 5.16 -16.59
N ALA A 143 -7.91 5.08 -17.14
CA ALA A 143 -9.07 4.76 -16.34
C ALA A 143 -8.97 3.32 -15.81
N LEU A 144 -8.44 2.38 -16.60
CA LEU A 144 -8.23 0.98 -16.20
C LEU A 144 -7.21 0.87 -15.08
N ILE A 145 -6.09 1.56 -15.24
CA ILE A 145 -5.03 1.57 -14.22
C ILE A 145 -5.58 2.05 -12.88
N TRP A 146 -6.34 3.15 -12.86
CA TRP A 146 -6.87 3.70 -11.60
C TRP A 146 -8.00 2.86 -11.01
N ARG A 147 -8.92 2.33 -11.82
CA ARG A 147 -10.01 1.48 -11.32
C ARG A 147 -9.51 0.13 -10.78
N THR A 148 -8.40 -0.39 -11.30
CA THR A 148 -7.84 -1.69 -10.86
C THR A 148 -6.78 -1.57 -9.76
N MET A 149 -5.97 -0.51 -9.78
CA MET A 149 -4.80 -0.39 -8.89
C MET A 149 -4.87 0.80 -7.93
N GLY A 150 -5.79 1.75 -8.17
CA GLY A 150 -5.86 3.03 -7.47
C GLY A 150 -6.41 2.95 -6.05
N GLY A 151 -6.20 4.04 -5.29
CA GLY A 151 -6.57 4.14 -3.88
C GLY A 151 -8.04 3.82 -3.59
N LYS A 152 -8.97 4.26 -4.44
CA LYS A 152 -10.40 3.96 -4.27
C LYS A 152 -10.69 2.46 -4.33
N HIS A 153 -10.14 1.76 -5.32
CA HIS A 153 -10.28 0.31 -5.43
C HIS A 153 -9.67 -0.39 -4.22
N ARG A 154 -8.43 -0.01 -3.86
CA ARG A 154 -7.72 -0.58 -2.71
C ARG A 154 -8.48 -0.37 -1.41
N ARG A 155 -9.09 0.80 -1.20
CA ARG A 155 -9.97 1.06 -0.06
C ARG A 155 -11.19 0.12 -0.09
N LEU A 156 -11.94 0.07 -1.18
CA LEU A 156 -13.19 -0.69 -1.26
C LEU A 156 -13.00 -2.19 -1.05
N ILE A 157 -11.94 -2.78 -1.61
CA ILE A 157 -11.65 -4.20 -1.38
C ILE A 157 -10.97 -4.44 -0.04
N GLY A 158 -10.73 -3.44 0.82
CA GLY A 158 -10.00 -3.64 2.09
C GLY A 158 -8.50 -3.91 1.91
N GLY A 159 -7.93 -3.58 0.75
CA GLY A 159 -6.49 -3.53 0.51
C GLY A 159 -5.81 -2.27 1.07
N ALA A 160 -6.57 -1.27 1.52
CA ALA A 160 -6.10 -0.13 2.29
C ALA A 160 -7.12 0.23 3.38
N ASP A 161 -6.62 0.57 4.57
CA ASP A 161 -7.43 0.82 5.76
C ASP A 161 -8.08 2.21 5.74
N ARG A 162 -7.39 3.19 5.18
CA ARG A 162 -7.90 4.57 5.03
C ARG A 162 -7.70 5.07 3.62
N TYR A 163 -8.73 5.77 3.13
CA TYR A 163 -8.61 6.66 1.98
C TYR A 163 -8.62 8.08 2.53
N VAL A 164 -7.69 8.91 2.07
CA VAL A 164 -7.54 10.29 2.56
C VAL A 164 -7.37 11.26 1.41
N ALA A 165 -7.76 12.51 1.65
CA ALA A 165 -7.42 13.61 0.74
C ALA A 165 -5.90 13.70 0.55
N ASP A 166 -5.46 14.12 -0.64
CA ASP A 166 -4.05 14.18 -1.02
C ASP A 166 -3.32 15.39 -0.41
N THR A 167 -3.30 15.45 0.93
CA THR A 167 -2.67 16.54 1.68
C THR A 167 -1.81 15.98 2.82
N PRO A 168 -0.70 16.67 3.18
CA PRO A 168 0.11 16.27 4.33
C PRO A 168 -0.69 16.17 5.63
N GLN A 169 -1.68 17.04 5.82
CA GLN A 169 -2.52 17.07 7.01
C GLN A 169 -3.41 15.84 7.13
N ALA A 170 -4.04 15.41 6.02
CA ALA A 170 -4.89 14.23 6.02
C ALA A 170 -4.07 12.94 6.23
N PHE A 171 -2.91 12.81 5.59
CA PHE A 171 -1.99 11.70 5.86
C PHE A 171 -1.48 11.70 7.30
N ARG A 172 -1.18 12.87 7.88
CA ARG A 172 -0.79 12.99 9.29
C ARG A 172 -1.90 12.50 10.22
N ALA A 173 -3.15 12.87 9.97
CA ALA A 173 -4.29 12.44 10.77
C ALA A 173 -4.47 10.91 10.70
N ALA A 174 -4.47 10.34 9.50
CA ALA A 174 -4.58 8.90 9.31
C ALA A 174 -3.40 8.13 9.94
N ALA A 175 -2.17 8.65 9.86
CA ALA A 175 -1.03 8.03 10.51
C ALA A 175 -1.20 7.94 12.04
N LEU A 176 -1.69 9.01 12.68
CA LEU A 176 -1.96 9.03 14.13
C LEU A 176 -3.05 8.05 14.54
N GLU A 177 -4.12 7.99 13.76
CA GLU A 177 -5.23 7.05 13.95
C GLU A 177 -4.74 5.59 13.82
N LEU A 178 -4.09 5.27 12.70
CA LEU A 178 -3.64 3.92 12.37
C LEU A 178 -2.56 3.40 13.32
N ILE A 179 -1.68 4.27 13.84
CA ILE A 179 -0.77 3.89 14.93
C ILE A 179 -1.55 3.46 16.17
N GLY A 180 -2.66 4.13 16.49
CA GLY A 180 -3.47 3.86 17.67
C GLY A 180 -4.33 2.60 17.60
N CYS A 181 -4.65 2.13 16.38
CA CYS A 181 -5.52 0.98 16.16
C CYS A 181 -4.85 -0.17 15.38
N ALA A 182 -3.52 -0.15 15.23
CA ALA A 182 -2.79 -1.21 14.53
C ALA A 182 -3.07 -2.58 15.19
N PRO A 183 -3.46 -3.60 14.41
CA PRO A 183 -3.79 -4.91 14.96
C PRO A 183 -2.52 -5.61 15.49
N THR A 184 -2.70 -6.53 16.43
CA THR A 184 -1.63 -7.46 16.80
C THR A 184 -1.22 -8.30 15.58
N PHE A 185 0.06 -8.62 15.50
CA PHE A 185 0.59 -9.48 14.45
C PHE A 185 0.86 -10.87 15.02
N ASP A 186 -0.14 -11.73 14.94
CA ASP A 186 -0.10 -13.09 15.43
C ASP A 186 -0.71 -14.07 14.41
N THR A 187 -0.66 -15.36 14.72
CA THR A 187 -1.18 -16.42 13.85
C THR A 187 -2.71 -16.39 13.72
N ALA A 188 -3.44 -15.83 14.68
CA ALA A 188 -4.89 -15.70 14.58
C ALA A 188 -5.25 -14.64 13.52
N MET A 189 -4.58 -13.49 13.56
CA MET A 189 -4.70 -12.45 12.54
C MET A 189 -4.35 -12.97 11.14
N LEU A 190 -3.25 -13.73 11.00
CA LEU A 190 -2.86 -14.31 9.70
C LEU A 190 -3.90 -15.31 9.16
N ARG A 191 -4.50 -16.14 10.02
CA ARG A 191 -5.56 -17.08 9.61
C ARG A 191 -6.84 -16.36 9.22
N ALA A 192 -7.20 -15.30 9.93
CA ALA A 192 -8.35 -14.46 9.58
C ALA A 192 -8.15 -13.81 8.21
N GLU A 193 -6.96 -13.23 7.97
CA GLU A 193 -6.63 -12.64 6.67
C GLU A 193 -6.64 -13.69 5.55
N GLN A 194 -6.13 -14.90 5.79
CA GLN A 194 -6.21 -15.99 4.81
C GLN A 194 -7.67 -16.34 4.46
N ALA A 195 -8.52 -16.55 5.46
CA ALA A 195 -9.94 -16.86 5.24
C ALA A 195 -10.69 -15.74 4.51
N ARG A 196 -10.32 -14.48 4.80
CA ARG A 196 -10.84 -13.30 4.11
C ARG A 196 -10.44 -13.30 2.64
N LEU A 197 -9.18 -13.59 2.33
CA LEU A 197 -8.69 -13.69 0.94
C LEU A 197 -9.34 -14.84 0.17
N ASP A 198 -9.55 -16.00 0.80
CA ASP A 198 -10.29 -17.12 0.19
C ASP A 198 -11.73 -16.71 -0.16
N THR A 199 -12.40 -16.01 0.77
CA THR A 199 -13.74 -15.46 0.55
C THR A 199 -13.75 -14.44 -0.59
N ARG A 200 -12.73 -13.58 -0.66
CA ARG A 200 -12.59 -12.59 -1.74
C ARG A 200 -12.48 -13.26 -3.10
N VAL A 201 -11.63 -14.29 -3.23
CA VAL A 201 -11.48 -15.03 -4.49
C VAL A 201 -12.81 -15.69 -4.88
N ALA A 202 -13.51 -16.31 -3.93
CA ALA A 202 -14.81 -16.91 -4.19
C ALA A 202 -15.86 -15.86 -4.62
N ARG A 203 -15.86 -14.68 -4.00
CA ARG A 203 -16.84 -13.62 -4.25
C ARG A 203 -16.60 -12.87 -5.57
N PHE A 204 -15.34 -12.59 -5.90
CA PHE A 204 -14.98 -11.72 -7.03
C PHE A 204 -14.22 -12.42 -8.15
N GLY A 205 -13.91 -13.72 -8.03
CA GLY A 205 -13.08 -14.44 -9.01
C GLY A 205 -13.67 -14.53 -10.42
N ALA A 206 -14.98 -14.29 -10.58
CA ALA A 206 -15.65 -14.20 -11.87
C ALA A 206 -15.80 -12.76 -12.41
N CYS A 207 -15.40 -11.74 -11.63
CA CYS A 207 -15.44 -10.34 -12.07
C CYS A 207 -14.30 -10.09 -13.06
N ALA A 208 -14.62 -9.48 -14.20
CA ALA A 208 -13.62 -9.15 -15.22
C ALA A 208 -13.01 -7.76 -14.99
N ASP A 209 -13.77 -6.83 -14.40
CA ASP A 209 -13.34 -5.46 -14.14
C ASP A 209 -13.67 -5.02 -12.69
N ALA A 210 -12.98 -3.99 -12.21
CA ALA A 210 -13.27 -3.36 -10.93
C ALA A 210 -14.71 -2.85 -10.81
N LEU A 211 -15.34 -2.44 -11.91
CA LEU A 211 -16.76 -2.04 -11.92
C LEU A 211 -17.68 -3.19 -11.47
N ASP A 212 -17.37 -4.43 -11.85
CA ASP A 212 -18.14 -5.61 -11.44
C ASP A 212 -17.92 -5.93 -9.96
N VAL A 213 -16.68 -5.77 -9.49
CA VAL A 213 -16.35 -5.89 -8.07
C VAL A 213 -17.14 -4.89 -7.25
N TRP A 214 -17.16 -3.61 -7.66
CA TRP A 214 -17.88 -2.55 -6.94
C TRP A 214 -19.38 -2.76 -6.95
N ARG A 215 -19.95 -3.25 -8.07
CA ARG A 215 -21.37 -3.63 -8.15
C ARG A 215 -21.68 -4.78 -7.19
N THR A 216 -20.80 -5.78 -7.13
CA THR A 216 -20.92 -6.93 -6.21
C THR A 216 -20.75 -6.53 -4.74
N LEU A 217 -20.02 -5.45 -4.46
CA LEU A 217 -19.94 -4.81 -3.14
C LEU A 217 -21.22 -4.05 -2.75
N GLY A 218 -22.08 -3.71 -3.71
CA GLY A 218 -23.33 -2.99 -3.48
C GLY A 218 -23.32 -1.53 -3.99
N ALA A 219 -22.33 -1.13 -4.79
CA ALA A 219 -22.33 0.19 -5.41
C ALA A 219 -23.46 0.30 -6.46
N ASN A 220 -24.36 1.27 -6.28
CA ASN A 220 -25.47 1.50 -7.20
C ASN A 220 -25.04 2.09 -8.56
N ALA A 221 -23.96 2.88 -8.57
CA ALA A 221 -23.41 3.54 -9.76
C ALA A 221 -21.87 3.41 -9.77
N PRO A 222 -21.33 2.20 -10.04
CA PRO A 222 -19.89 1.95 -9.95
C PRO A 222 -19.07 2.83 -10.90
N GLU A 223 -19.60 3.18 -12.06
CA GLU A 223 -19.00 4.09 -13.03
C GLU A 223 -18.79 5.52 -12.52
N ALA A 224 -19.52 5.96 -11.50
CA ALA A 224 -19.35 7.28 -10.90
C ALA A 224 -18.19 7.33 -9.91
N ILE A 225 -17.78 6.20 -9.32
CA ILE A 225 -16.77 6.11 -8.26
C ILE A 225 -15.43 6.78 -8.65
N PRO A 226 -14.87 6.57 -9.85
CA PRO A 226 -13.63 7.22 -10.24
C PRO A 226 -13.70 8.76 -10.15
N GLY A 227 -14.85 9.35 -10.48
CA GLY A 227 -15.06 10.80 -10.45
C GLY A 227 -15.55 11.36 -9.11
N MET A 228 -15.80 10.51 -8.10
CA MET A 228 -16.31 10.99 -6.81
C MET A 228 -15.29 11.87 -6.08
N PRO A 229 -15.73 13.03 -5.52
CA PRO A 229 -14.93 13.80 -4.58
C PRO A 229 -14.57 12.98 -3.33
N ASP A 230 -13.45 13.33 -2.69
CA ASP A 230 -12.89 12.58 -1.56
C ASP A 230 -13.92 12.31 -0.45
N ASP A 231 -14.63 13.34 0.03
CA ASP A 231 -15.60 13.20 1.12
C ASP A 231 -16.77 12.27 0.76
N ALA A 232 -17.26 12.36 -0.48
CA ALA A 232 -18.34 11.50 -0.97
C ALA A 232 -17.87 10.05 -1.11
N PHE A 233 -16.64 9.86 -1.59
CA PHE A 233 -16.04 8.53 -1.69
C PHE A 233 -15.78 7.91 -0.30
N ILE A 234 -15.29 8.69 0.67
CA ILE A 234 -15.07 8.21 2.04
C ILE A 234 -16.39 7.71 2.65
N ALA A 235 -17.45 8.50 2.54
CA ALA A 235 -18.78 8.10 3.04
C ALA A 235 -19.32 6.82 2.37
N LEU A 236 -19.08 6.66 1.07
CA LEU A 236 -19.42 5.43 0.34
C LEU A 236 -18.58 4.24 0.82
N ALA A 237 -17.26 4.44 0.95
CA ALA A 237 -16.33 3.39 1.33
C ALA A 237 -16.65 2.83 2.72
N ASP A 238 -17.02 3.68 3.68
CA ASP A 238 -17.37 3.24 5.03
C ASP A 238 -18.63 2.37 5.08
N GLN A 239 -19.47 2.39 4.04
CA GLN A 239 -20.63 1.52 3.89
C GLN A 239 -20.32 0.22 3.12
N LEU A 240 -19.45 0.31 2.11
CA LEU A 240 -19.25 -0.77 1.14
C LEU A 240 -17.94 -1.54 1.29
N GLN A 241 -17.05 -1.13 2.18
CA GLN A 241 -15.74 -1.75 2.32
C GLN A 241 -15.87 -3.24 2.67
N GLU A 242 -15.08 -4.07 2.00
CA GLU A 242 -14.79 -5.43 2.46
C GLU A 242 -14.17 -5.39 3.87
N LEU A 243 -14.89 -5.93 4.85
CA LEU A 243 -14.46 -5.98 6.24
C LEU A 243 -13.20 -6.86 6.38
N LYS A 244 -12.23 -6.37 7.18
CA LYS A 244 -11.04 -7.11 7.59
C LYS A 244 -11.32 -7.99 8.80
#